data_AF-A0A938SJQ2-F1
#
_entry.id   AF-A0A938SJQ2-F1
#
_cell.length_a   1.000
_cell.length_b   1.000
_cell.length_c   1.000
_cell.angle_alpha   90.00
_cell.angle_beta   90.00
_cell.angle_gamma   90.00
#
_symmetry.space_group_name_H-M   'P 1'
#
loop_
_entity.id
_entity.type
_entity.pdbx_description
1 polymer ?
#
loop_
_entity_poly.entity_id
_entity_poly.type
_entity_poly.pdbx_seq_one_letter_code
_entity_poly.pdbx_strand_id
1 'polypeptide(L)'
;MSYAPNPWEPYVPPNSVGGERPSAATPTGLKAICILAIVLGGLGAFGAAMGGVGLAVGQSLQGLFSPPAQPGMDSRMVELQRTMQREMQEVTDRYLPFSIVEIVTHMITALMLLAGGAMTLNKSAAGRLILIWGCTLAIFYVLGQTVLNTVIQLRMLPIVQSFTDGMVEGAGGDAPPDIFPAIMAAAIWAGVAFGGVLAVVKLFFYAFAIVYLRKPHIAARFGS
;
A
#
# COMPACT_ATOMS: atom_id res chain seq x y z
N MET A 1 -44.89 3.78 23.82
CA MET A 1 -44.03 2.90 23.01
C MET A 1 -42.59 3.21 23.36
N SER A 2 -41.92 2.30 24.08
CA SER A 2 -40.53 2.44 24.50
C SER A 2 -39.60 2.20 23.31
N TYR A 3 -38.88 3.23 22.87
CA TYR A 3 -37.88 3.12 21.82
C TYR A 3 -36.66 2.38 22.39
N ALA A 4 -36.41 1.15 21.93
CA ALA A 4 -35.19 0.43 22.28
C ALA A 4 -34.00 1.07 21.53
N PRO A 5 -32.98 1.58 22.22
CA PRO A 5 -31.87 2.25 21.57
C PRO A 5 -31.08 1.26 20.69
N ASN A 6 -30.91 1.62 19.42
CA ASN A 6 -30.12 0.85 18.48
C ASN A 6 -28.63 0.98 18.86
N PRO A 7 -27.90 -0.14 19.10
CA PRO A 7 -26.49 -0.10 19.54
C PRO A 7 -25.55 0.54 18.50
N TRP A 8 -26.01 0.72 17.26
CA TRP A 8 -25.26 1.35 16.18
C TRP A 8 -25.56 2.85 16.01
N GLU A 9 -26.37 3.44 16.89
CA GLU A 9 -26.75 4.86 16.86
C GLU A 9 -25.98 5.64 17.94
N PRO A 10 -24.80 6.22 17.61
CA PRO A 10 -23.97 6.94 18.58
C PRO A 10 -24.51 8.34 18.93
N TYR A 11 -25.69 8.72 18.43
CA TYR A 11 -26.26 10.04 18.67
C TYR A 11 -27.44 9.95 19.63
N VAL A 12 -27.21 10.38 20.87
CA VAL A 12 -28.27 10.68 21.84
C VAL A 12 -28.56 12.18 21.74
N PRO A 13 -29.77 12.61 21.37
CA PRO A 13 -30.10 14.03 21.36
C PRO A 13 -29.96 14.59 22.79
N PRO A 14 -29.43 15.81 22.94
CA PRO A 14 -29.28 16.41 24.26
C PRO A 14 -30.68 16.66 24.86
N ASN A 15 -30.98 15.96 25.96
CA ASN A 15 -32.14 16.26 26.79
C ASN A 15 -31.97 17.70 27.31
N SER A 16 -32.88 18.58 26.91
CA SER A 16 -32.91 19.96 27.36
C SER A 16 -33.21 20.00 28.86
N VAL A 17 -32.69 21.07 29.49
CA VAL A 17 -32.95 21.58 30.85
C VAL A 17 -31.89 21.19 31.90
N GLY A 18 -30.89 22.06 32.05
CA GLY A 18 -30.28 22.37 33.36
C GLY A 18 -28.90 21.79 33.68
N GLY A 19 -28.40 20.78 32.97
CA GLY A 19 -27.08 20.19 33.22
C GLY A 19 -25.99 20.82 32.37
N GLU A 20 -24.80 21.00 32.95
CA GLU A 20 -23.52 21.34 32.29
C GLU A 20 -23.49 20.97 30.80
N ARG A 21 -23.11 21.91 29.93
CA ARG A 21 -22.93 21.64 28.49
C ARG A 21 -22.13 20.33 28.37
N PRO A 22 -22.73 19.22 27.91
CA PRO A 22 -21.98 17.98 27.80
C PRO A 22 -20.82 18.29 26.88
N SER A 23 -19.59 18.19 27.41
CA SER A 23 -18.35 18.37 26.67
C SER A 23 -18.54 17.60 25.38
N ALA A 24 -18.76 18.33 24.28
CA ALA A 24 -19.35 17.77 23.07
C ALA A 24 -18.39 16.69 22.57
N ALA A 25 -18.68 15.44 22.95
CA ALA A 25 -17.77 14.35 22.73
C ALA A 25 -17.49 14.33 21.23
N THR A 26 -16.21 14.44 20.90
CA THR A 26 -15.77 14.30 19.52
C THR A 26 -16.25 12.94 19.06
N PRO A 27 -16.95 12.83 17.91
CA PRO A 27 -17.51 11.55 17.50
C PRO A 27 -16.35 10.58 17.41
N THR A 28 -16.40 9.47 18.13
CA THR A 28 -15.28 8.54 18.27
C THR A 28 -14.76 8.09 16.89
N GLY A 29 -15.66 8.00 15.91
CA GLY A 29 -15.35 7.71 14.51
C GLY A 29 -14.48 8.75 13.80
N LEU A 30 -14.66 10.05 14.05
CA LEU A 30 -13.85 11.10 13.41
C LEU A 30 -12.38 11.01 13.86
N LYS A 31 -12.16 10.82 15.16
CA LYS A 31 -10.81 10.65 15.71
C LYS A 31 -10.14 9.40 15.13
N ALA A 32 -10.85 8.27 15.07
CA ALA A 32 -10.33 7.04 14.50
C ALA A 32 -9.92 7.21 13.04
N ILE A 33 -10.75 7.83 12.20
CA ILE A 33 -10.43 8.08 10.78
C ILE A 33 -9.18 8.97 10.65
N CYS A 34 -9.08 10.04 11.44
CA CYS A 34 -7.94 10.95 11.37
C CYS A 34 -6.64 10.27 11.84
N ILE A 35 -6.68 9.49 12.93
CA ILE A 35 -5.53 8.75 13.43
C ILE A 35 -5.08 7.72 12.38
N LEU A 36 -6.01 6.95 11.82
CA LEU A 36 -5.69 5.99 10.76
C LEU A 36 -5.11 6.69 9.52
N ALA A 37 -5.65 7.83 9.12
CA ALA A 37 -5.10 8.61 8.01
C ALA A 37 -3.67 9.10 8.30
N ILE A 38 -3.38 9.55 9.52
CA ILE A 38 -2.03 9.96 9.93
C ILE A 38 -1.06 8.77 9.92
N VAL A 39 -1.47 7.62 10.46
CA VAL A 39 -0.63 6.40 10.47
C VAL A 39 -0.37 5.91 9.06
N LEU A 40 -1.41 5.82 8.22
CA LEU A 40 -1.28 5.41 6.82
C LEU A 40 -0.45 6.41 6.01
N GLY A 41 -0.66 7.72 6.22
CA GLY A 41 0.13 8.77 5.60
C GLY A 41 1.59 8.75 6.04
N GLY A 42 1.87 8.53 7.33
CA GLY A 42 3.23 8.42 7.85
C GLY A 42 3.97 7.21 7.29
N LEU A 43 3.34 6.03 7.32
CA LEU A 43 3.91 4.81 6.73
C LEU A 43 4.08 4.94 5.21
N GLY A 44 3.12 5.57 4.53
CA GLY A 44 3.20 5.83 3.09
C GLY A 44 4.34 6.78 2.72
N ALA A 45 4.50 7.88 3.46
CA ALA A 45 5.58 8.84 3.24
C ALA A 45 6.95 8.21 3.50
N PHE A 46 7.07 7.42 4.58
CA PHE A 46 8.29 6.67 4.87
C PHE A 46 8.60 5.65 3.75
N GLY A 47 7.60 4.88 3.32
CA GLY A 47 7.77 3.93 2.22
C GLY A 47 8.16 4.59 0.90
N ALA A 48 7.54 5.72 0.56
CA ALA A 48 7.87 6.49 -0.65
C ALA A 48 9.29 7.07 -0.57
N ALA A 49 9.71 7.57 0.60
CA ALA A 49 11.07 8.06 0.80
C ALA A 49 12.11 6.93 0.62
N MET A 50 11.87 5.76 1.26
CA MET A 50 12.73 4.59 1.10
C MET A 50 12.75 4.08 -0.34
N GLY A 51 11.60 4.08 -1.04
CA GLY A 51 11.52 3.74 -2.45
C GLY A 51 12.31 4.72 -3.33
N GLY A 52 12.25 6.02 -3.04
CA GLY A 52 13.03 7.04 -3.75
C GLY A 52 14.53 6.87 -3.56
N VAL A 53 14.98 6.61 -2.32
CA VAL A 53 16.38 6.27 -2.03
C VAL A 53 16.77 4.97 -2.74
N GLY A 54 15.89 3.97 -2.74
CA GLY A 54 16.08 2.71 -3.45
C GLY A 54 16.25 2.89 -4.96
N LEU A 55 15.52 3.81 -5.60
CA LEU A 55 15.74 4.13 -7.01
C LEU A 55 17.08 4.84 -7.26
N ALA A 56 17.48 5.76 -6.36
CA ALA A 56 18.71 6.53 -6.53
C ALA A 56 19.99 5.71 -6.28
N VAL A 57 19.94 4.78 -5.33
CA VAL A 57 21.10 4.01 -4.86
C VAL A 57 21.02 2.52 -5.26
N GLY A 58 19.88 2.08 -5.80
CA GLY A 58 19.58 0.68 -6.05
C GLY A 58 20.59 -0.02 -6.94
N GLN A 59 20.99 0.59 -8.05
CA GLN A 59 21.98 0.00 -8.96
C GLN A 59 23.35 -0.20 -8.27
N SER A 60 23.76 0.77 -7.44
CA SER A 60 24.99 0.69 -6.67
C SER A 60 24.92 -0.35 -5.54
N LEU A 61 23.77 -0.49 -4.89
CA LEU A 61 23.56 -1.47 -3.81
C LEU A 61 23.37 -2.90 -4.34
N GLN A 62 22.72 -3.09 -5.49
CA GLN A 62 22.56 -4.41 -6.11
C GLN A 62 23.92 -5.07 -6.40
N GLY A 63 24.92 -4.29 -6.80
CA GLY A 63 26.30 -4.78 -6.97
C GLY A 63 26.98 -5.19 -5.67
N LEU A 64 26.62 -4.58 -4.54
CA LEU A 64 27.18 -4.87 -3.21
C LEU A 64 26.45 -6.03 -2.51
N PHE A 65 25.17 -6.24 -2.80
CA PHE A 65 24.35 -7.31 -2.23
C PHE A 65 24.24 -8.55 -3.12
N SER A 66 24.86 -8.55 -4.30
CA SER A 66 25.00 -9.76 -5.10
C SER A 66 25.84 -10.76 -4.28
N PRO A 67 25.26 -11.87 -3.79
CA PRO A 67 26.00 -12.78 -2.93
C PRO A 67 27.24 -13.27 -3.68
N PRO A 68 28.43 -13.25 -3.06
CA PRO A 68 29.62 -13.79 -3.70
C PRO A 68 29.33 -15.24 -4.09
N ALA A 69 29.75 -15.64 -5.29
CA ALA A 69 29.54 -16.99 -5.79
C ALA A 69 30.00 -17.99 -4.71
N GLN A 70 29.08 -18.83 -4.23
CA GLN A 70 29.40 -19.79 -3.20
C GLN A 70 30.49 -20.74 -3.73
N PRO A 71 31.53 -21.05 -2.93
CA PRO A 71 32.56 -21.99 -3.35
C PRO A 71 31.92 -23.34 -3.71
N GLY A 72 32.09 -23.79 -4.96
CA GLY A 72 31.51 -25.05 -5.46
C GLY A 72 30.23 -24.90 -6.30
N MET A 73 29.75 -23.68 -6.54
CA MET A 73 28.63 -23.45 -7.47
C MET A 73 29.08 -23.62 -8.93
N ASP A 74 28.31 -24.37 -9.70
CA ASP A 74 28.57 -24.59 -11.13
C ASP A 74 28.56 -23.25 -11.90
N SER A 75 29.50 -23.09 -12.84
CA SER A 75 29.62 -21.88 -13.66
C SER A 75 28.37 -21.63 -14.50
N ARG A 76 27.69 -22.69 -14.92
CA ARG A 76 26.39 -22.62 -15.62
C ARG A 76 25.30 -22.01 -14.73
N MET A 77 25.27 -22.35 -13.44
CA MET A 77 24.29 -21.81 -12.49
C MET A 77 24.54 -20.30 -12.25
N VAL A 78 25.80 -19.88 -12.16
CA VAL A 78 26.17 -18.46 -12.06
C VAL A 78 25.69 -17.69 -13.29
N GLU A 79 25.84 -18.26 -14.49
CA GLU A 79 25.40 -17.63 -15.73
C GLU A 79 23.87 -17.53 -15.82
N LEU A 80 23.15 -18.60 -15.47
CA LEU A 80 21.68 -18.59 -15.41
C LEU A 80 21.16 -17.52 -14.44
N GLN A 81 21.77 -17.40 -13.26
CA GLN A 81 21.40 -16.37 -12.28
C GLN A 81 21.65 -14.95 -12.82
N ARG A 82 22.78 -14.73 -13.50
CA ARG A 82 23.11 -13.43 -14.13
C ARG A 82 22.13 -13.08 -15.24
N THR A 83 21.77 -14.04 -16.10
CA THR A 83 20.79 -13.84 -17.17
C THR A 83 19.44 -13.49 -16.59
N MET A 84 18.97 -14.25 -15.58
CA MET A 84 17.72 -13.95 -14.87
C MET A 84 17.74 -12.54 -14.27
N GLN A 85 18.80 -12.15 -13.55
CA GLN A 85 18.95 -10.81 -12.98
C GLN A 85 18.91 -9.71 -14.04
N ARG A 86 19.57 -9.93 -15.18
CA ARG A 86 19.60 -8.98 -16.30
C ARG A 86 18.22 -8.79 -16.92
N GLU A 87 17.51 -9.87 -17.18
CA GLU A 87 16.16 -9.83 -17.76
C GLU A 87 15.17 -9.17 -16.79
N MET A 88 15.26 -9.48 -15.49
CA MET A 88 14.46 -8.81 -14.46
C MET A 88 14.78 -7.31 -14.38
N GLN A 89 16.05 -6.93 -14.49
CA GLN A 89 16.44 -5.53 -14.50
C GLN A 89 15.91 -4.81 -15.75
N GLU A 90 15.94 -5.45 -16.92
CA GLU A 90 15.39 -4.88 -18.15
C GLU A 90 13.88 -4.61 -18.04
N VAL A 91 13.12 -5.55 -17.46
CA VAL A 91 11.70 -5.33 -17.17
C VAL A 91 11.54 -4.15 -16.22
N THR A 92 12.33 -4.08 -15.15
CA THR A 92 12.26 -2.99 -14.16
C THR A 92 12.57 -1.63 -14.80
N ASP A 93 13.63 -1.54 -15.60
CA ASP A 93 14.07 -0.32 -16.28
C ASP A 93 12.98 0.18 -17.25
N ARG A 94 12.29 -0.73 -17.93
CA ARG A 94 11.16 -0.39 -18.81
C ARG A 94 9.99 0.26 -18.07
N TYR A 95 9.76 -0.11 -16.81
CA TYR A 95 8.69 0.45 -15.97
C TYR A 95 9.17 1.53 -14.99
N LEU A 96 10.45 1.92 -15.05
CA LEU A 96 11.05 2.91 -14.16
C LEU A 96 10.33 4.28 -14.22
N PRO A 97 9.96 4.84 -15.40
CA PRO A 97 9.24 6.11 -15.45
C PRO A 97 7.89 6.05 -14.72
N PHE A 98 7.16 4.93 -14.84
CA PHE A 98 5.91 4.72 -14.14
C PHE A 98 6.14 4.58 -12.62
N SER A 99 7.22 3.92 -12.22
CA SER A 99 7.62 3.79 -10.81
C SER A 99 7.94 5.15 -10.18
N ILE A 100 8.61 6.05 -10.91
CA ILE A 100 8.86 7.42 -10.43
C ILE A 100 7.54 8.16 -10.22
N VAL A 101 6.63 8.13 -11.21
CA VAL A 101 5.31 8.77 -11.11
C VAL A 101 4.52 8.19 -9.95
N GLU A 102 4.60 6.87 -9.74
CA GLU A 102 3.99 6.19 -8.61
C GLU A 102 4.52 6.71 -7.28
N ILE A 103 5.86 6.78 -7.10
CA ILE A 103 6.48 7.26 -5.86
C ILE A 103 6.10 8.72 -5.57
N VAL A 104 6.13 9.59 -6.58
CA VAL A 104 5.74 10.99 -6.42
C VAL A 104 4.27 11.10 -6.01
N THR A 105 3.39 10.38 -6.70
CA THR A 105 1.94 10.36 -6.40
C THR A 105 1.67 9.79 -5.00
N HIS A 106 2.40 8.75 -4.60
CA HIS A 106 2.32 8.16 -3.27
C HIS A 106 2.75 9.17 -2.21
N MET A 107 3.87 9.87 -2.42
CA MET A 107 4.36 10.89 -1.51
C MET A 107 3.36 12.05 -1.35
N ILE A 108 2.80 12.55 -2.45
CA ILE A 108 1.77 13.61 -2.41
C ILE A 108 0.55 13.12 -1.61
N THR A 109 0.05 11.92 -1.91
CA THR A 109 -1.10 11.32 -1.23
C THR A 109 -0.82 11.16 0.27
N ALA A 110 0.36 10.65 0.63
CA ALA A 110 0.78 10.44 1.99
C ALA A 110 0.85 11.75 2.79
N LEU A 111 1.42 12.80 2.20
CA LEU A 111 1.48 14.13 2.80
C LEU A 111 0.08 14.74 2.97
N MET A 112 -0.83 14.56 2.00
CA MET A 112 -2.22 15.00 2.11
C MET A 112 -2.97 14.27 3.21
N LEU A 113 -2.80 12.96 3.35
CA LEU A 113 -3.42 12.17 4.43
C LEU A 113 -2.87 12.59 5.80
N LEU A 114 -1.56 12.80 5.91
CA LEU A 114 -0.89 13.19 7.16
C LEU A 114 -1.29 14.62 7.58
N ALA A 115 -1.15 15.60 6.68
CA ALA A 115 -1.50 16.99 6.95
C ALA A 115 -3.01 17.16 7.12
N GLY A 116 -3.81 16.55 6.23
CA GLY A 116 -5.27 16.57 6.29
C GLY A 116 -5.79 15.93 7.58
N GLY A 117 -5.25 14.78 7.98
CA GLY A 117 -5.59 14.12 9.25
C GLY A 117 -5.27 14.99 10.47
N ALA A 118 -4.05 15.54 10.53
CA ALA A 118 -3.62 16.41 11.64
C ALA A 118 -4.45 17.71 11.73
N MET A 119 -4.70 18.38 10.60
CA MET A 119 -5.50 19.60 10.55
C MET A 119 -6.99 19.32 10.85
N THR A 120 -7.51 18.17 10.44
CA THR A 120 -8.89 17.75 10.75
C THR A 120 -9.07 17.48 12.25
N LEU A 121 -8.06 16.93 12.94
CA LEU A 121 -8.08 16.81 14.41
C LEU A 121 -8.14 18.17 15.10
N ASN A 122 -7.48 19.17 14.52
CA ASN A 122 -7.54 20.57 14.99
C ASN A 122 -8.81 21.31 14.54
N LYS A 123 -9.83 20.59 14.03
CA LYS A 123 -11.12 21.13 13.59
C LYS A 123 -11.03 22.19 12.48
N SER A 124 -10.01 22.13 11.64
CA SER A 124 -9.89 23.02 10.47
C SER A 124 -10.75 22.55 9.29
N ALA A 125 -11.57 23.44 8.73
CA ALA A 125 -12.35 23.17 7.51
C ALA A 125 -11.46 22.83 6.30
N ALA A 126 -10.32 23.52 6.18
CA ALA A 126 -9.32 23.22 5.16
C ALA A 126 -8.74 21.82 5.34
N GLY A 127 -8.45 21.41 6.57
CA GLY A 127 -7.98 20.07 6.90
C GLY A 127 -8.93 18.97 6.40
N ARG A 128 -10.24 19.16 6.62
CA ARG A 128 -11.27 18.23 6.13
C ARG A 128 -11.23 18.10 4.61
N LEU A 129 -11.14 19.21 3.88
CA LEU A 129 -11.09 19.20 2.42
C LEU A 129 -9.82 18.51 1.91
N ILE A 130 -8.66 18.84 2.49
CA ILE A 130 -7.38 18.19 2.15
C ILE A 130 -7.48 16.68 2.38
N LEU A 131 -8.08 16.24 3.48
CA LEU A 131 -8.25 14.82 3.79
C LEU A 131 -9.18 14.11 2.79
N ILE A 132 -10.29 14.74 2.39
CA ILE A 132 -11.19 14.18 1.36
C ILE A 132 -10.47 14.05 0.01
N TRP A 133 -9.73 15.08 -0.40
CA TRP A 133 -8.94 15.03 -1.63
C TRP A 133 -7.82 13.99 -1.54
N GLY A 134 -7.14 13.90 -0.40
CA GLY A 134 -6.11 12.89 -0.13
C GLY A 134 -6.65 11.47 -0.23
N CYS A 135 -7.79 11.17 0.42
CA CYS A 135 -8.46 9.86 0.28
C CYS A 135 -8.90 9.58 -1.16
N THR A 136 -9.35 10.59 -1.89
CA THR A 136 -9.78 10.43 -3.29
C THR A 136 -8.59 10.08 -4.17
N LEU A 137 -7.48 10.83 -4.04
CA LEU A 137 -6.24 10.54 -4.75
C LEU A 137 -5.67 9.17 -4.38
N ALA A 138 -5.78 8.79 -3.10
CA ALA A 138 -5.34 7.48 -2.60
C ALA A 138 -6.08 6.31 -3.26
N ILE A 139 -7.38 6.46 -3.57
CA ILE A 139 -8.14 5.44 -4.30
C ILE A 139 -7.55 5.23 -5.69
N PHE A 140 -7.36 6.31 -6.45
CA PHE A 140 -6.78 6.23 -7.80
C PHE A 140 -5.35 5.68 -7.77
N TYR A 141 -4.55 6.11 -6.78
CA TYR A 141 -3.20 5.61 -6.56
C TYR A 141 -3.20 4.10 -6.30
N VAL A 142 -4.00 3.60 -5.36
CA VAL A 142 -4.02 2.16 -5.02
C VAL A 142 -4.45 1.31 -6.23
N LEU A 143 -5.42 1.77 -7.02
CA LEU A 143 -5.84 1.06 -8.23
C LEU A 143 -4.71 1.03 -9.27
N GLY A 144 -4.09 2.18 -9.56
CA GLY A 144 -2.98 2.26 -10.53
C GLY A 144 -1.77 1.43 -10.11
N GLN A 145 -1.38 1.52 -8.83
CA GLN A 145 -0.31 0.71 -8.25
C GLN A 145 -0.61 -0.78 -8.36
N THR A 146 -1.83 -1.20 -8.02
CA THR A 146 -2.21 -2.62 -8.08
C THR A 146 -2.12 -3.17 -9.51
N VAL A 147 -2.59 -2.40 -10.50
CA VAL A 147 -2.48 -2.77 -11.91
C VAL A 147 -1.02 -2.85 -12.35
N LEU A 148 -0.21 -1.82 -12.05
CA LEU A 148 1.20 -1.78 -12.43
C LEU A 148 1.99 -2.95 -11.83
N ASN A 149 1.83 -3.20 -10.52
CA ASN A 149 2.49 -4.31 -9.83
C ASN A 149 2.07 -5.66 -10.40
N THR A 150 0.78 -5.84 -10.74
CA THR A 150 0.30 -7.07 -11.38
C THR A 150 0.94 -7.26 -12.75
N VAL A 151 1.02 -6.21 -13.57
CA VAL A 151 1.65 -6.28 -14.90
C VAL A 151 3.14 -6.62 -14.78
N ILE A 152 3.88 -5.98 -13.88
CA ILE A 152 5.30 -6.27 -13.66
C ILE A 152 5.47 -7.72 -13.22
N GLN A 153 4.68 -8.21 -12.25
CA GLN A 153 4.76 -9.59 -11.80
C GLN A 153 4.46 -10.59 -12.93
N LEU A 154 3.45 -10.35 -13.75
CA LEU A 154 3.14 -11.19 -14.92
C LEU A 154 4.27 -11.22 -15.95
N ARG A 155 5.03 -10.11 -16.11
CA ARG A 155 6.20 -10.04 -16.98
C ARG A 155 7.43 -10.75 -16.40
N MET A 156 7.55 -10.81 -15.08
CA MET A 156 8.64 -11.52 -14.40
C MET A 156 8.43 -13.05 -14.38
N LEU A 157 7.19 -13.53 -14.41
CA LEU A 157 6.87 -14.97 -14.41
C LEU A 157 7.65 -15.81 -15.43
N PRO A 158 7.68 -15.47 -16.74
CA PRO A 158 8.40 -16.27 -17.72
C PRO A 158 9.92 -16.32 -17.47
N ILE A 159 10.50 -15.25 -16.93
CA ILE A 159 11.94 -15.16 -16.58
C ILE A 159 12.26 -16.09 -15.42
N VAL A 160 11.38 -16.17 -14.42
CA VAL A 160 11.52 -17.11 -13.29
C VAL A 160 11.34 -18.55 -13.75
N GLN A 161 10.40 -18.79 -14.67
CA GLN A 161 10.16 -20.12 -15.24
C GLN A 161 11.39 -20.62 -16.02
N SER A 162 11.94 -19.80 -16.93
CA SER A 162 13.13 -20.17 -17.71
C SER A 162 14.35 -20.44 -16.82
N PHE A 163 14.52 -19.65 -15.75
CA PHE A 163 15.56 -19.90 -14.76
C PHE A 163 15.36 -21.24 -14.03
N THR A 164 14.13 -21.51 -13.59
CA THR A 164 13.79 -22.75 -12.88
C THR A 164 14.00 -23.97 -13.76
N ASP A 165 13.59 -23.91 -15.02
CA ASP A 165 13.81 -24.99 -16.00
C ASP A 165 15.32 -25.24 -16.19
N GLY A 166 16.11 -24.16 -16.34
CA GLY A 166 17.56 -24.26 -16.45
C GLY A 166 18.24 -24.85 -15.21
N MET A 167 17.70 -24.60 -14.01
CA MET A 167 18.18 -25.23 -12.77
C MET A 167 17.91 -26.73 -12.75
N VAL A 168 16.70 -27.16 -13.14
CA VAL A 168 16.32 -28.58 -13.17
C VAL A 168 17.18 -29.36 -14.17
N GLU A 169 17.42 -28.79 -15.34
CA GLU A 169 18.34 -29.38 -16.33
C GLU A 169 19.78 -29.47 -15.83
N GLY A 170 20.26 -28.46 -15.10
CA GLY A 170 21.61 -28.41 -14.55
C GLY A 170 21.85 -29.36 -13.38
N ALA A 171 20.82 -29.69 -12.62
CA ALA A 171 20.91 -30.53 -11.42
C ALA A 171 20.99 -32.05 -11.71
N GLY A 172 20.96 -32.48 -12.97
CA GLY A 172 21.31 -33.85 -13.34
C GLY A 172 20.33 -34.94 -12.90
N GLY A 173 19.03 -34.64 -12.81
CA GLY A 173 17.98 -35.65 -12.58
C GLY A 173 17.70 -36.04 -11.12
N ASP A 174 18.52 -35.62 -10.17
CA ASP A 174 18.31 -35.84 -8.72
C ASP A 174 17.56 -34.68 -8.03
N ALA A 175 17.21 -33.61 -8.76
CA ALA A 175 16.38 -32.53 -8.22
C ALA A 175 14.93 -33.01 -8.06
N PRO A 176 14.24 -32.73 -6.92
CA PRO A 176 12.82 -33.04 -6.77
C PRO A 176 12.02 -32.35 -7.89
N PRO A 177 11.52 -33.10 -8.89
CA PRO A 177 11.31 -32.51 -10.22
C PRO A 177 10.16 -31.52 -10.30
N ASP A 178 9.19 -31.55 -9.38
CA ASP A 178 7.94 -30.77 -9.52
C ASP A 178 7.60 -29.87 -8.33
N ILE A 179 8.29 -30.03 -7.19
CA ILE A 179 7.89 -29.35 -5.94
C ILE A 179 8.35 -27.89 -5.94
N PHE A 180 9.56 -27.62 -6.43
CA PHE A 180 10.14 -26.29 -6.39
C PHE A 180 9.37 -25.26 -7.25
N PRO A 181 9.04 -25.54 -8.53
CA PRO A 181 8.23 -24.62 -9.34
C PRO A 181 6.83 -24.38 -8.74
N ALA A 182 6.21 -25.43 -8.19
CA ALA A 182 4.91 -25.34 -7.54
C ALA A 182 4.94 -24.44 -6.29
N ILE A 183 5.98 -24.55 -5.46
CA ILE A 183 6.16 -23.68 -4.29
C ILE A 183 6.38 -22.23 -4.73
N MET A 184 7.23 -21.98 -5.73
CA MET A 184 7.46 -20.61 -6.22
C MET A 184 6.19 -19.99 -6.79
N ALA A 185 5.44 -20.73 -7.61
CA ALA A 185 4.17 -20.27 -8.14
C ALA A 185 3.16 -19.99 -7.02
N ALA A 186 3.04 -20.89 -6.03
CA ALA A 186 2.17 -20.69 -4.88
C ALA A 186 2.56 -19.46 -4.06
N ALA A 187 3.85 -19.20 -3.86
CA ALA A 187 4.34 -18.01 -3.16
C ALA A 187 3.99 -16.71 -3.90
N ILE A 188 4.14 -16.69 -5.23
CA ILE A 188 3.76 -15.54 -6.06
C ILE A 188 2.25 -15.28 -5.94
N TRP A 189 1.42 -16.32 -6.10
CA TRP A 189 -0.03 -16.18 -5.99
C TRP A 189 -0.49 -15.79 -4.58
N ALA A 190 0.13 -16.32 -3.54
CA ALA A 190 -0.12 -15.91 -2.16
C ALA A 190 0.21 -14.43 -1.96
N GLY A 191 1.34 -13.95 -2.52
CA GLY A 191 1.73 -12.54 -2.49
C GLY A 191 0.71 -11.65 -3.22
N VAL A 192 0.27 -12.04 -4.41
CA VAL A 192 -0.76 -11.33 -5.20
C VAL A 192 -2.08 -11.27 -4.42
N ALA A 193 -2.54 -12.40 -3.88
CA ALA A 193 -3.78 -12.49 -3.13
C ALA A 193 -3.75 -11.63 -1.86
N PHE A 194 -2.66 -11.73 -1.09
CA PHE A 194 -2.47 -10.91 0.11
C PHE A 194 -2.42 -9.42 -0.21
N GLY A 195 -1.66 -9.03 -1.26
CA GLY A 195 -1.62 -7.66 -1.76
C GLY A 195 -3.00 -7.15 -2.18
N GLY A 196 -3.78 -7.99 -2.88
CA GLY A 196 -5.15 -7.69 -3.28
C GLY A 196 -6.09 -7.45 -2.08
N VAL A 197 -6.03 -8.30 -1.06
CA VAL A 197 -6.81 -8.13 0.18
C VAL A 197 -6.46 -6.80 0.86
N LEU A 198 -5.16 -6.49 1.00
CA LEU A 198 -4.72 -5.22 1.58
C LEU A 198 -5.18 -4.01 0.76
N ALA A 199 -5.16 -4.10 -0.58
CA ALA A 199 -5.67 -3.07 -1.46
C ALA A 199 -7.17 -2.83 -1.22
N VAL A 200 -7.98 -3.90 -1.14
CA VAL A 200 -9.42 -3.81 -0.87
C VAL A 200 -9.70 -3.16 0.50
N VAL A 201 -8.96 -3.55 1.54
CA VAL A 201 -9.11 -2.94 2.88
C VAL A 201 -8.81 -1.44 2.85
N LYS A 202 -7.74 -1.02 2.18
CA LYS A 202 -7.40 0.40 2.02
C LYS A 202 -8.48 1.16 1.24
N LEU A 203 -8.95 0.60 0.13
CA LEU A 203 -10.01 1.19 -0.69
C LEU A 203 -11.30 1.37 0.12
N PHE A 204 -11.70 0.36 0.89
CA PHE A 204 -12.85 0.45 1.79
C PHE A 204 -12.67 1.57 2.81
N PHE A 205 -11.50 1.65 3.46
CA PHE A 205 -11.19 2.71 4.41
C PHE A 205 -11.29 4.11 3.77
N TYR A 206 -10.68 4.34 2.60
CA TYR A 206 -10.71 5.64 1.94
C TYR A 206 -12.12 6.03 1.49
N ALA A 207 -12.88 5.09 0.91
CA ALA A 207 -14.27 5.32 0.52
C ALA A 207 -15.15 5.65 1.74
N PHE A 208 -15.01 4.87 2.81
CA PHE A 208 -15.72 5.12 4.07
C PHE A 208 -15.36 6.49 4.66
N ALA A 209 -14.07 6.85 4.68
CA ALA A 209 -13.63 8.16 5.17
C ALA A 209 -14.25 9.31 4.36
N ILE A 210 -14.30 9.21 3.02
CA ILE A 210 -14.94 10.23 2.17
C ILE A 210 -16.43 10.37 2.49
N VAL A 211 -17.17 9.25 2.55
CA VAL A 211 -18.60 9.26 2.85
C VAL A 211 -18.86 9.82 4.25
N TYR A 212 -18.05 9.42 5.24
CA TYR A 212 -18.18 9.86 6.62
C TYR A 212 -17.90 11.36 6.77
N LEU A 213 -16.82 11.87 6.18
CA LEU A 213 -16.43 13.29 6.28
C LEU A 213 -17.38 14.23 5.52
N ARG A 214 -18.12 13.71 4.53
CA ARG A 214 -19.15 14.48 3.80
C ARG A 214 -20.49 14.59 4.54
N LYS A 215 -20.71 13.87 5.65
CA LYS A 215 -21.97 13.97 6.38
C LYS A 215 -22.18 15.39 6.95
N PRO A 216 -23.39 15.97 6.84
CA PRO A 216 -23.63 17.37 7.19
C PRO A 216 -23.39 17.66 8.68
N HIS A 217 -23.71 16.72 9.57
CA HIS A 217 -23.45 16.85 11.00
C HIS A 217 -21.95 16.82 11.37
N ILE A 218 -21.10 16.20 10.54
CA ILE A 218 -19.64 16.27 10.68
C ILE A 218 -19.17 17.61 10.14
N ALA A 219 -19.68 18.01 8.97
CA ALA A 219 -19.30 19.25 8.32
C ALA A 219 -19.57 20.49 9.21
N ALA A 220 -20.70 20.52 9.91
CA ALA A 220 -21.07 21.58 10.84
C ALA A 220 -20.08 21.79 12.00
N ARG A 221 -19.22 20.81 12.31
CA ARG A 221 -18.23 20.91 13.40
C ARG A 221 -16.95 21.68 13.03
N PHE A 222 -16.75 22.00 11.75
CA PHE A 222 -15.53 22.63 11.27
C PHE A 222 -15.64 24.15 11.06
N GLY A 223 -16.77 24.74 11.46
CA GLY A 223 -17.13 26.10 11.08
C GLY A 223 -17.55 26.17 9.62
N SER A 224 -18.61 26.94 9.34
CA SER A 224 -18.98 27.34 7.99
C SER A 224 -17.95 28.31 7.42
#